data_AF-A0A5N6MTJ0-F1
#
_entry.id   AF-A0A5N6MTJ0-F1
#
_cell.length_a   1.000
_cell.length_b   1.000
_cell.length_c   1.000
_cell.angle_alpha   90.00
_cell.angle_beta   90.00
_cell.angle_gamma   90.00
#
_symmetry.space_group_name_H-M   'P 1'
#
loop_
_entity.id
_entity.type
_entity.pdbx_description
1 polymer ?
#
loop_
_entity_poly.entity_id
_entity_poly.type
_entity_poly.pdbx_seq_one_letter_code
_entity_poly.pdbx_strand_id
1 'polypeptide(L)'
;MAGGILAAVLGTSLHSHVVYAGENGLPVGSLLAVVFSCAVALLIGLRQRSALLSAVTGVVTYLVLGLFSLDLVSEVPLIVTGSSAAEQPPVVAAGLVWLFGQAVATVVAVLICTRVLGRDRAAGTAA
;
A
#
# COMPACT_ATOMS: atom_id res chain seq x y z
N MET A 1 -4.08 -10.89 -8.51
CA MET A 1 -4.85 -9.68 -8.89
C MET A 1 -5.89 -9.30 -7.85
N ALA A 2 -6.83 -10.19 -7.46
CA ALA A 2 -7.84 -9.88 -6.44
C ALA A 2 -7.26 -9.33 -5.13
N GLY A 3 -6.16 -9.90 -4.61
CA GLY A 3 -5.48 -9.39 -3.42
C GLY A 3 -4.96 -7.95 -3.56
N GLY A 4 -4.45 -7.58 -4.74
CA GLY A 4 -3.96 -6.22 -5.00
C GLY A 4 -5.08 -5.19 -5.07
N ILE A 5 -6.21 -5.56 -5.72
CA ILE A 5 -7.42 -4.75 -5.77
C ILE A 5 -8.03 -4.60 -4.37
N LEU A 6 -8.12 -5.68 -3.61
CA LEU A 6 -8.61 -5.66 -2.23
C LEU A 6 -7.74 -4.77 -1.33
N ALA A 7 -6.41 -4.88 -1.44
CA ALA A 7 -5.48 -4.02 -0.72
C ALA A 7 -5.67 -2.54 -1.10
N ALA A 8 -5.90 -2.25 -2.39
CA ALA A 8 -6.14 -0.89 -2.86
C ALA A 8 -7.45 -0.31 -2.32
N VAL A 9 -8.56 -1.04 -2.41
CA VAL A 9 -9.89 -0.56 -2.00
C VAL A 9 -9.96 -0.40 -0.48
N LEU A 10 -9.61 -1.45 0.27
CA LEU A 10 -9.68 -1.40 1.74
C LEU A 10 -8.60 -0.48 2.33
N GLY A 11 -7.39 -0.46 1.74
CA GLY A 11 -6.35 0.49 2.13
C GLY A 11 -6.75 1.94 1.88
N THR A 12 -7.45 2.21 0.77
CA THR A 12 -8.02 3.54 0.49
C THR A 12 -9.19 3.89 1.42
N SER A 13 -9.94 2.93 1.95
CA SER A 13 -10.84 3.25 3.07
C SER A 13 -10.03 3.63 4.33
N LEU A 14 -9.02 2.82 4.65
CA LEU A 14 -8.22 2.97 5.88
C LEU A 14 -7.39 4.27 5.91
N HIS A 15 -6.85 4.71 4.77
CA HIS A 15 -6.00 5.91 4.71
C HIS A 15 -6.74 7.21 5.04
N SER A 16 -8.07 7.21 4.88
CA SER A 16 -8.91 8.39 5.15
C SER A 16 -9.00 8.74 6.64
N HIS A 17 -8.54 7.85 7.53
CA HIS A 17 -8.55 8.07 8.97
C HIS A 17 -7.36 8.93 9.42
N VAL A 18 -7.60 10.23 9.53
CA VAL A 18 -6.70 11.19 10.19
C VAL A 18 -7.13 11.35 11.65
N VAL A 19 -6.18 11.20 12.58
CA VAL A 19 -6.40 11.44 14.01
C VAL A 19 -5.91 12.83 14.35
N TYR A 20 -6.76 13.66 14.93
CA TYR A 20 -6.42 15.03 15.30
C TYR A 20 -6.01 15.12 16.78
N ALA A 21 -4.85 15.73 17.03
CA ALA A 21 -4.36 16.10 18.35
C ALA A 21 -4.23 17.63 18.41
N GLY A 22 -5.34 18.30 18.76
CA GLY A 22 -5.49 19.74 18.55
C GLY A 22 -5.54 20.07 17.06
N GLU A 23 -4.75 21.06 16.63
CA GLU A 23 -4.64 21.47 15.22
C GLU A 23 -3.75 20.54 14.37
N ASN A 24 -3.07 19.57 15.00
CA ASN A 24 -2.17 18.65 14.31
C ASN A 24 -2.92 17.38 13.89
N GLY A 25 -3.12 17.20 12.59
CA GLY A 25 -3.64 15.95 12.03
C GLY A 25 -2.52 14.93 11.78
N LEU A 26 -2.67 13.74 12.35
CA LEU A 26 -1.74 12.61 12.19
C LEU A 26 -2.33 11.57 11.21
N PRO A 27 -1.60 11.17 10.15
CA PRO A 27 -2.09 10.26 9.12
C PRO A 27 -1.98 8.78 9.55
N VAL A 28 -2.53 8.44 10.72
CA VAL A 28 -2.44 7.10 11.30
C VAL A 28 -3.07 6.05 10.38
N GLY A 29 -4.20 6.38 9.75
CA GLY A 29 -4.86 5.54 8.77
C GLY A 29 -3.96 5.15 7.61
N SER A 30 -3.22 6.12 7.05
CA SER A 30 -2.30 5.86 5.94
C SER A 30 -1.15 4.93 6.33
N LEU A 31 -0.61 5.08 7.54
CA LEU A 31 0.43 4.16 8.05
C LEU A 31 -0.11 2.72 8.15
N LEU A 32 -1.33 2.56 8.68
CA LEU A 32 -1.97 1.25 8.78
C LEU A 32 -2.30 0.68 7.39
N ALA A 33 -2.71 1.51 6.43
CA ALA A 33 -2.95 1.10 5.05
C ALA A 33 -1.66 0.56 4.40
N VAL A 34 -0.52 1.22 4.61
CA VAL A 34 0.80 0.76 4.12
C VAL A 34 1.16 -0.61 4.70
N VAL A 35 1.01 -0.78 6.02
CA VAL A 35 1.26 -2.06 6.69
C VAL A 35 0.33 -3.15 6.16
N PHE A 36 -0.95 -2.84 6.02
CA PHE A 36 -1.94 -3.76 5.47
C PHE A 36 -1.61 -4.19 4.04
N SER A 37 -1.24 -3.25 3.15
CA SER A 37 -0.82 -3.56 1.78
C SER A 37 0.41 -4.48 1.75
N CYS A 38 1.42 -4.18 2.59
CA CYS A 38 2.60 -5.03 2.74
C CYS A 38 2.21 -6.45 3.17
N ALA A 39 1.33 -6.58 4.18
CA ALA A 39 0.88 -7.87 4.69
C ALA A 39 0.14 -8.69 3.63
N VAL A 40 -0.72 -8.06 2.82
CA VAL A 40 -1.42 -8.73 1.72
C VAL A 40 -0.43 -9.20 0.65
N ALA A 41 0.51 -8.36 0.23
CA ALA A 41 1.53 -8.72 -0.75
C ALA A 41 2.42 -9.88 -0.25
N LEU A 42 2.78 -9.87 1.04
CA LEU A 42 3.50 -10.96 1.69
C LEU A 42 2.68 -12.24 1.72
N LEU A 43 1.41 -12.16 2.16
CA LEU A 43 0.52 -13.30 2.27
C LEU A 43 0.38 -14.02 0.92
N ILE A 44 0.12 -13.27 -0.15
CA ILE A 44 0.00 -13.85 -1.50
C ILE A 44 1.33 -14.48 -1.94
N GLY A 45 2.45 -13.75 -1.80
CA GLY A 45 3.76 -14.24 -2.22
C GLY A 45 4.19 -15.51 -1.49
N LEU A 46 4.02 -15.55 -0.17
CA LEU A 46 4.39 -16.69 0.66
C LEU A 46 3.46 -17.89 0.44
N ARG A 47 2.13 -17.68 0.37
CA ARG A 47 1.17 -18.78 0.11
C ARG A 47 1.40 -19.44 -1.24
N GLN A 48 1.80 -18.66 -2.25
CA GLN A 48 2.07 -19.17 -3.60
C GLN A 48 3.55 -19.52 -3.82
N ARG A 49 4.38 -19.42 -2.77
CA ARG A 49 5.84 -19.64 -2.82
C ARG A 49 6.53 -18.87 -3.97
N SER A 50 6.06 -17.66 -4.27
CA SER A 50 6.52 -16.84 -5.39
C SER A 50 6.66 -15.36 -5.00
N ALA A 51 7.91 -14.89 -4.96
CA ALA A 51 8.21 -13.47 -4.76
C ALA A 51 7.68 -12.59 -5.92
N LEU A 52 7.60 -13.15 -7.14
CA LEU A 52 7.00 -12.47 -8.28
C LEU A 52 5.52 -12.17 -8.04
N LEU A 53 4.76 -13.10 -7.47
CA LEU A 53 3.35 -12.85 -7.15
C LEU A 53 3.15 -11.84 -6.01
N SER A 54 4.14 -11.70 -5.12
CA SER A 54 4.18 -10.59 -4.17
C SER A 54 4.34 -9.25 -4.89
N ALA A 55 5.31 -9.16 -5.82
CA ALA A 55 5.56 -7.97 -6.62
C ALA A 55 4.32 -7.58 -7.45
N VAL A 56 3.74 -8.53 -8.18
CA VAL A 56 2.53 -8.30 -8.99
C VAL A 56 1.37 -7.82 -8.12
N THR A 57 1.22 -8.34 -6.90
CA THR A 57 0.18 -7.88 -5.98
C THR A 57 0.38 -6.41 -5.62
N GLY A 58 1.60 -6.01 -5.24
CA GLY A 58 1.93 -4.62 -4.93
C GLY A 58 1.82 -3.68 -6.13
N VAL A 59 2.26 -4.10 -7.32
CA VAL A 59 2.12 -3.32 -8.57
C VAL A 59 0.65 -3.09 -8.92
N VAL A 60 -0.19 -4.13 -8.83
CA VAL A 60 -1.63 -3.98 -9.07
C VAL A 60 -2.25 -3.00 -8.07
N THR A 61 -1.86 -3.07 -6.79
CA THR A 61 -2.29 -2.08 -5.80
C THR A 61 -1.88 -0.67 -6.19
N TYR A 62 -0.60 -0.43 -6.54
CA TYR A 62 -0.10 0.90 -6.92
C TYR A 62 -0.82 1.48 -8.13
N LEU A 63 -1.10 0.66 -9.15
CA LEU A 63 -1.83 1.10 -10.34
C LEU A 63 -3.26 1.55 -10.01
N VAL A 64 -3.96 0.83 -9.11
CA VAL A 64 -5.30 1.23 -8.66
C VAL A 64 -5.24 2.50 -7.81
N LEU A 65 -4.23 2.65 -6.94
CA LEU A 65 -4.00 3.90 -6.20
C LEU A 65 -3.73 5.08 -7.15
N GLY A 66 -2.95 4.86 -8.19
CA GLY A 66 -2.73 5.84 -9.26
C GLY A 66 -4.05 6.28 -9.87
N LEU A 67 -4.94 5.33 -10.19
CA LEU A 67 -6.28 5.64 -10.69
C LEU A 67 -7.12 6.44 -9.68
N PHE A 68 -7.06 6.11 -8.39
CA PHE A 68 -7.76 6.83 -7.31
C PHE A 68 -7.20 8.22 -7.01
N SER A 69 -5.98 8.51 -7.48
CA SER A 69 -5.35 9.83 -7.36
C SER A 69 -5.69 10.75 -8.54
N LEU A 70 -6.48 10.27 -9.51
CA LEU A 70 -6.94 11.05 -10.65
C LEU A 70 -8.40 11.48 -10.47
N ASP A 71 -8.73 12.69 -10.92
CA ASP A 71 -10.08 13.28 -10.89
C ASP A 71 -10.95 12.77 -12.06
N LEU A 72 -10.96 11.46 -12.31
CA LEU A 72 -11.64 10.88 -13.48
C LEU A 72 -13.15 10.72 -13.30
N VAL A 73 -13.63 10.65 -12.06
CA VAL A 73 -15.03 10.29 -11.73
C VAL A 73 -15.70 11.32 -10.83
N SER A 74 -14.93 12.17 -10.14
CA SER A 74 -15.43 13.13 -9.14
C SER A 74 -14.60 14.40 -9.19
N GLU A 75 -15.15 15.51 -8.68
CA GLU A 75 -14.44 16.80 -8.60
C GLU A 75 -13.23 16.78 -7.65
N VAL A 76 -13.16 15.78 -6.75
CA VAL A 76 -12.07 15.58 -5.78
C VAL A 76 -11.60 14.12 -5.88
N PRO A 77 -10.28 13.84 -5.88
CA PRO A 77 -9.79 12.49 -6.02
C PRO A 77 -9.98 11.72 -4.70
N LEU A 78 -10.07 10.40 -4.80
CA LEU A 78 -10.14 9.52 -3.63
C LEU A 78 -8.84 9.56 -2.79
N ILE A 79 -7.71 9.90 -3.43
CA ILE A 79 -6.41 10.11 -2.79
C ILE A 79 -5.92 11.50 -3.16
N VAL A 80 -6.00 12.40 -2.19
CA VAL A 80 -5.61 13.81 -2.34
C VAL A 80 -4.10 13.96 -2.13
N THR A 81 -3.39 14.54 -3.10
CA THR A 81 -1.92 14.62 -3.09
C THR A 81 -1.34 16.03 -3.37
N GLY A 82 -2.16 17.08 -3.35
CA GLY A 82 -1.67 18.46 -3.49
C GLY A 82 -2.07 19.17 -4.79
N SER A 83 -3.19 18.82 -5.42
CA SER A 83 -3.56 19.37 -6.76
C SER A 83 -4.39 20.65 -6.71
N SER A 84 -4.94 21.05 -5.55
CA SER A 84 -5.78 22.24 -5.41
C SER A 84 -5.40 23.14 -4.23
N ALA A 85 -5.62 24.45 -4.40
CA ALA A 85 -5.29 25.49 -3.42
C ALA A 85 -6.14 25.49 -2.14
N ALA A 86 -7.17 24.63 -2.07
CA ALA A 86 -8.10 24.53 -0.95
C ALA A 86 -7.79 23.34 0.00
N GLU A 87 -6.70 22.62 -0.23
CA GLU A 87 -6.43 21.36 0.48
C GLU A 87 -5.89 21.56 1.90
N GLN A 88 -6.47 20.81 2.84
CA GLN A 88 -6.02 20.76 4.23
C GLN A 88 -4.69 19.97 4.31
N PRO A 89 -3.60 20.55 4.87
CA PRO A 89 -2.29 19.89 4.90
C PRO A 89 -2.27 18.45 5.45
N PRO A 90 -3.04 18.10 6.51
CA PRO A 90 -3.08 16.73 7.02
C PRO A 90 -3.65 15.71 6.02
N VAL A 91 -4.62 16.12 5.19
CA VAL A 91 -5.24 15.26 4.19
C VAL A 91 -4.26 14.96 3.06
N VAL A 92 -3.55 15.98 2.58
CA VAL A 92 -2.48 15.84 1.58
C VAL A 92 -1.39 14.90 2.09
N ALA A 93 -0.94 15.10 3.34
CA ALA A 93 0.06 14.24 3.96
C ALA A 93 -0.42 12.78 4.02
N ALA A 94 -1.68 12.54 4.39
CA ALA A 94 -2.27 11.20 4.40
C ALA A 94 -2.26 10.53 3.01
N GLY A 95 -2.62 11.26 1.96
CA GLY A 95 -2.60 10.75 0.59
C GLY A 95 -1.18 10.44 0.09
N LEU A 96 -0.22 11.34 0.34
CA LEU A 96 1.18 11.14 -0.03
C LEU A 96 1.81 9.94 0.70
N VAL A 97 1.54 9.79 2.00
CA VAL A 97 2.00 8.64 2.80
C VAL A 97 1.43 7.35 2.25
N TRP A 98 0.14 7.34 1.90
CA TRP A 98 -0.48 6.14 1.33
C TRP A 98 0.12 5.78 -0.03
N LEU A 99 0.20 6.75 -0.96
CA LEU A 99 0.67 6.53 -2.32
C LEU A 99 2.15 6.07 -2.33
N PHE A 100 3.05 6.87 -1.77
CA PHE A 100 4.48 6.55 -1.79
C PHE A 100 4.85 5.45 -0.80
N GLY A 101 4.20 5.40 0.36
CA GLY A 101 4.41 4.32 1.32
C GLY A 101 4.03 2.95 0.76
N GLN A 102 3.01 2.87 -0.09
CA GLN A 102 2.62 1.61 -0.73
C GLN A 102 3.71 1.08 -1.70
N ALA A 103 4.38 1.97 -2.44
CA ALA A 103 5.52 1.58 -3.27
C ALA A 103 6.66 1.00 -2.41
N VAL A 104 6.98 1.64 -1.29
CA VAL A 104 7.97 1.14 -0.31
C VAL A 104 7.54 -0.22 0.25
N ALA A 105 6.28 -0.36 0.67
CA ALA A 105 5.72 -1.62 1.17
C ALA A 105 5.84 -2.76 0.15
N THR A 106 5.65 -2.48 -1.15
CA THR A 106 5.82 -3.46 -2.22
C THR A 106 7.25 -3.98 -2.27
N VAL A 107 8.24 -3.08 -2.28
CA VAL A 107 9.67 -3.47 -2.28
C VAL A 107 10.00 -4.29 -1.03
N VAL A 108 9.56 -3.84 0.15
CA VAL A 108 9.78 -4.55 1.41
C VAL A 108 9.17 -5.95 1.38
N ALA A 109 7.93 -6.10 0.92
CA ALA A 109 7.25 -7.38 0.81
C ALA A 109 8.00 -8.37 -0.11
N VAL A 110 8.46 -7.90 -1.27
CA VAL A 110 9.24 -8.71 -2.21
C VAL A 110 10.57 -9.15 -1.61
N LEU A 111 11.28 -8.24 -0.93
CA LEU A 111 12.55 -8.53 -0.28
C LEU A 111 12.40 -9.56 0.84
N ILE A 112 11.34 -9.47 1.65
CA ILE A 112 11.03 -10.44 2.71
C ILE A 112 10.64 -11.79 2.08
N CYS A 113 9.73 -11.82 1.10
CA CYS A 113 9.35 -13.05 0.40
C CYS A 113 10.57 -13.77 -0.19
N THR A 114 11.45 -13.03 -0.86
CA THR A 114 12.66 -13.58 -1.49
C THR A 114 13.58 -14.21 -0.45
N ARG A 115 13.80 -13.52 0.70
CA ARG A 115 14.62 -14.05 1.78
C ARG A 115 14.03 -15.29 2.43
N VAL A 116 12.73 -15.29 2.73
CA VAL A 116 12.05 -16.43 3.36
C VAL A 116 12.09 -17.65 2.44
N LEU A 117 11.66 -17.49 1.19
CA LEU A 117 11.65 -18.59 0.23
C LEU A 117 13.06 -19.07 -0.15
N GLY A 118 14.06 -18.18 -0.13
CA GLY A 118 15.46 -18.56 -0.33
C GLY A 118 15.99 -19.46 0.79
N ARG A 119 15.66 -19.13 2.05
CA ARG A 119 16.02 -19.93 3.23
C ARG A 119 15.37 -21.31 3.20
N ASP A 120 14.09 -21.40 2.86
CA ASP A 120 13.38 -22.68 2.71
C ASP A 120 14.08 -23.62 1.71
N ARG A 121 14.51 -23.08 0.56
CA ARG A 121 15.21 -23.87 -0.48
C ARG A 121 16.56 -24.36 0.02
N ALA A 122 17.34 -23.49 0.67
CA ALA A 122 18.65 -23.86 1.20
C ALA A 122 18.56 -24.93 2.31
N ALA A 123 17.54 -24.85 3.16
CA ALA A 123 17.29 -25.86 4.18
C ALA A 123 16.89 -27.22 3.56
N GLY A 124 16.08 -27.20 2.50
CA GLY A 124 15.68 -28.42 1.77
C GLY A 124 16.82 -29.10 0.99
N THR A 125 17.87 -28.36 0.61
CA THR A 125 19.07 -28.94 -0.03
C THR A 125 20.08 -29.53 0.95
N ALA A 126 19.94 -29.23 2.25
CA ALA A 126 20.85 -29.70 3.31
C ALA A 126 20.32 -30.92 4.08
N ALA A 127 19.10 -31.37 3.77
CA ALA A 127 18.43 -32.55 4.34
C ALA A 127 18.46 -33.72 3.35
#